data_AF-M0QWP9-F1
#
_entry.id   AF-M0QWP9-F1
#
_cell.length_a   1.000
_cell.length_b   1.000
_cell.length_c   1.000
_cell.angle_alpha   90.00
_cell.angle_beta   90.00
_cell.angle_gamma   90.00
#
_symmetry.space_group_name_H-M   'P 1'
#
loop_
_entity.id
_entity.type
_entity.pdbx_description
1 polymer ?
#
loop_
_entity_poly.entity_id
_entity_poly.type
_entity_poly.pdbx_seq_one_letter_code
_entity_poly.pdbx_strand_id
1 'polypeptide(L)' 'MNKVAEVLQVPPMRVYEVATFYTMYNRKPVGKYHIQVCTTTPCMLRDSDSILETLQRKL' A
#
# COMPACT_ATOMS: atom_id res chain seq x y z
N MET A 1 -9.65 -7.03 -11.21
CA MET A 1 -9.13 -8.35 -10.74
C MET A 1 -9.59 -9.48 -11.63
N ASN A 2 -10.89 -9.55 -12.00
CA ASN A 2 -11.41 -10.57 -12.93
C ASN A 2 -10.68 -10.65 -14.29
N LYS A 3 -10.25 -9.51 -14.86
CA LYS A 3 -9.53 -9.54 -16.14
C LYS A 3 -8.15 -10.20 -16.06
N VAL A 4 -7.46 -10.04 -14.93
CA VAL A 4 -6.16 -10.70 -14.68
C VAL A 4 -6.36 -12.20 -14.52
N ALA A 5 -7.44 -12.61 -13.85
CA ALA A 5 -7.81 -14.02 -13.69
C ALA A 5 -8.11 -14.69 -15.05
N GLU A 6 -8.82 -14.00 -15.94
CA GLU A 6 -9.12 -14.46 -17.30
C GLU A 6 -7.86 -14.63 -18.16
N VAL A 7 -6.95 -13.64 -18.15
CA VAL A 7 -5.70 -13.69 -18.93
C VAL A 7 -4.78 -14.82 -18.48
N LEU A 8 -4.68 -15.04 -17.16
CA LEU A 8 -3.81 -16.06 -16.58
C LEU A 8 -4.48 -17.43 -16.44
N GLN A 9 -5.75 -17.56 -16.84
CA GLN A 9 -6.55 -18.80 -16.72
C GLN A 9 -6.58 -19.37 -15.30
N VAL A 10 -6.58 -18.50 -14.29
CA VAL A 10 -6.66 -18.87 -12.87
C VAL A 10 -8.04 -18.54 -12.28
N PRO A 11 -8.51 -19.26 -11.26
CA PRO A 11 -9.75 -18.90 -10.58
C PRO A 11 -9.68 -17.47 -10.02
N PRO A 12 -10.74 -16.65 -10.17
CA PRO A 12 -10.75 -15.27 -9.66
C PRO A 12 -10.42 -15.16 -8.18
N MET A 13 -10.81 -16.16 -7.38
CA MET A 13 -10.52 -16.23 -5.95
C MET A 13 -9.02 -16.13 -5.63
N ARG A 14 -8.15 -16.76 -6.43
CA ARG A 14 -6.69 -16.67 -6.24
C ARG A 14 -6.16 -15.27 -6.47
N VAL A 15 -6.74 -14.54 -7.42
CA VAL A 15 -6.37 -13.14 -7.67
C VAL A 15 -6.85 -12.24 -6.53
N TYR A 16 -8.03 -12.52 -5.95
CA TYR A 16 -8.50 -11.81 -4.76
C TYR A 16 -7.60 -12.06 -3.55
N GLU A 17 -7.19 -13.30 -3.30
CA GLU A 17 -6.24 -13.65 -2.24
C GLU A 17 -4.95 -12.82 -2.37
N VAL A 18 -4.32 -12.83 -3.54
CA VAL A 18 -3.09 -12.07 -3.83
C VAL A 18 -3.30 -10.57 -3.65
N ALA A 19 -4.41 -10.04 -4.16
CA ALA A 19 -4.71 -8.62 -4.04
C ALA A 19 -5.02 -8.18 -2.60
N THR A 20 -5.44 -9.10 -1.73
CA THR A 20 -5.61 -8.85 -0.29
C THR A 20 -4.33 -9.05 0.51
N PHE A 21 -3.45 -9.94 0.05
CA PHE A 21 -2.22 -10.30 0.74
C PHE A 21 -1.14 -9.22 0.60
N TYR A 22 -0.95 -8.68 -0.59
CA TYR A 22 0.03 -7.63 -0.82
C TYR A 22 -0.57 -6.24 -0.56
N THR A 23 0.08 -5.49 0.33
CA THR A 23 -0.35 -4.14 0.75
C THR A 23 -0.26 -3.08 -0.35
N MET A 24 0.45 -3.36 -1.45
CA MET A 24 0.62 -2.44 -2.58
C MET A 24 -0.62 -2.35 -3.49
N TYR A 25 -1.48 -3.38 -3.50
CA TYR A 25 -2.66 -3.37 -4.36
C TYR A 25 -3.78 -2.53 -3.72
N ASN A 26 -3.90 -1.29 -4.18
CA ASN A 26 -4.93 -0.36 -3.72
C ASN A 26 -6.32 -0.83 -4.19
N ARG A 27 -7.12 -1.36 -3.26
CA ARG A 27 -8.52 -1.77 -3.51
C ARG A 27 -9.53 -0.64 -3.41
N LYS A 28 -9.11 0.50 -2.85
CA LYS A 28 -9.88 1.74 -2.76
C LYS A 28 -9.16 2.81 -3.57
N PRO A 29 -9.88 3.79 -4.14
CA PRO A 29 -9.24 4.91 -4.82
C PRO A 29 -8.40 5.69 -3.81
N VAL A 30 -7.09 5.80 -4.08
CA VAL A 30 -6.17 6.64 -3.31
C VAL A 30 -6.02 7.99 -4.04
N GLY A 31 -5.59 9.02 -3.29
CA GLY A 31 -5.28 10.32 -3.89
C GLY A 31 -4.17 10.24 -4.94
N LYS A 32 -3.99 11.31 -5.72
CA LYS A 32 -2.93 11.39 -6.75
C LYS A 32 -1.53 11.10 -6.20
N TYR A 33 -1.28 11.49 -4.95
CA TYR A 33 -0.04 11.21 -4.24
C TYR A 33 -0.34 10.33 -3.03
N HIS A 34 0.11 9.08 -3.08
CA HIS A 34 0.02 8.14 -1.96
C HIS A 34 1.36 8.12 -1.22
N ILE A 35 1.44 8.90 -0.13
CA ILE A 35 2.68 9.05 0.65
C ILE A 35 2.74 7.94 1.69
N GLN A 36 3.77 7.09 1.61
CA GLN A 36 4.06 6.04 2.57
C GLN A 36 5.33 6.37 3.34
N VAL A 37 5.22 6.59 4.65
CA VAL A 37 6.36 6.88 5.52
C VAL A 37 6.79 5.60 6.22
N CYS A 38 8.09 5.29 6.12
CA CYS A 38 8.66 4.14 6.80
C CYS A 38 8.84 4.44 8.29
N THR A 39 8.23 3.62 9.15
CA THR A 39 8.33 3.71 10.62
C THR A 39 9.00 2.47 11.22
N THR A 40 9.79 1.75 10.42
CA THR A 40 10.56 0.60 10.93
C THR A 40 11.71 1.06 11.83
N THR A 41 12.21 0.16 12.68
CA THR A 41 13.24 0.48 13.69
C THR A 41 14.45 1.25 13.15
N PRO A 42 15.03 0.94 11.98
CA PRO A 42 16.15 1.72 11.44
C PRO A 42 15.79 3.18 11.11
N CYS A 43 14.56 3.43 10.64
CA CYS A 43 14.07 4.77 10.34
C CYS A 43 13.67 5.52 11.62
N MET A 44 13.06 4.81 12.58
CA MET A 44 12.71 5.34 13.89
C MET A 44 13.96 5.82 14.65
N LEU A 45 15.06 5.07 14.59
CA LEU A 45 16.35 5.49 15.18
C LEU A 45 16.91 6.78 14.56
N ARG A 46 16.51 7.09 13.33
CA ARG A 46 16.84 8.34 12.63
C ARG A 46 15.73 9.39 12.71
N ASP A 47 14.83 9.25 13.68
CA ASP A 47 13.73 10.17 13.95
C ASP A 47 12.76 10.31 12.76
N SER A 48 12.27 9.18 12.22
CA SER A 48 11.21 9.19 11.20
C SER A 48 9.87 9.73 11.71
N ASP A 49 9.66 9.75 13.03
CA ASP A 49 8.40 10.17 13.64
C ASP A 49 8.19 11.69 13.50
N SER A 50 9.26 12.49 13.59
CA SER A 50 9.19 13.92 13.33
C SER A 50 8.77 14.26 11.90
N ILE A 51 9.18 13.44 10.92
CA ILE A 51 8.75 13.56 9.52
C ILE A 51 7.25 13.27 9.40
N LEU A 52 6.77 12.21 10.06
CA LEU A 52 5.37 11.83 10.05
C LEU A 52 4.47 12.91 10.68
N GLU A 53 4.88 13.48 11.82
CA GLU A 53 4.16 14.60 12.45
C GLU A 53 4.14 15.87 11.59
N THR A 54 5.25 16.16 10.91
CA THR A 54 5.35 17.34 10.03
C THR A 54 4.40 17.19 8.83
N LEU A 55 4.30 15.98 8.28
CA LEU A 55 3.36 15.67 7.21
C LEU A 55 1.91 15.80 7.68
N GLN A 56 1.56 15.27 8.85
CA GLN A 56 0.21 15.37 9.42
C GLN A 56 -0.22 16.79 9.77
N ARG A 57 0.73 17.67 10.12
CA ARG A 57 0.43 19.08 10.40
C ARG A 57 0.26 19.93 9.14
N LYS A 58 0.90 19.54 8.04
CA LYS A 58 0.98 20.34 6.80
C LYS A 58 -0.07 19.96 5.76
N LEU A 59 -0.48 18.70 5.74
CA LEU A 59 -1.45 18.11 4.82
C LEU A 59 -2.80 17.95 5.50
#